data_AF-A0A4Y8XWV7-F1
#
_entry.id   AF-A0A4Y8XWV7-F1
#
_cell.length_a   1.000
_cell.length_b   1.000
_cell.length_c   1.000
_cell.angle_alpha   90.00
_cell.angle_beta   90.00
_cell.angle_gamma   90.00
#
_symmetry.space_group_name_H-M   'P 1'
#
loop_
_entity.id
_entity.type
_entity.pdbx_description
1 polymer ?
#
loop_
_entity_poly.entity_id
_entity_poly.type
_entity_poly.pdbx_seq_one_letter_code
_entity_poly.pdbx_strand_id
1 'polypeptide(L)'
;MSPSTALVHETADALRDSLRAHGLDVPGLSVEHDSISLGDITAATADRLARLLGAPEPQVERNLEEWPETRQVMRRLGAAFRVATGGGFLDLYFHPDCVRCDRDAVVALGPIKLPDAQRLLSALPKGPQEP
;
A
#
# COMPACT_ATOMS: atom_id res chain seq x y z
N MET A 1 20.55 -1.85 18.64
CA MET A 1 19.20 -2.05 18.09
C MET A 1 18.36 -2.76 19.13
N SER A 2 17.20 -2.21 19.48
CA SER A 2 16.23 -2.91 20.32
C SER A 2 15.62 -4.08 19.53
N PRO A 3 15.25 -5.20 20.17
CA PRO A 3 14.64 -6.34 19.48
C PRO A 3 13.38 -5.96 18.69
N SER A 4 12.63 -4.95 19.14
CA SER A 4 11.49 -4.40 18.42
C SER A 4 11.87 -3.76 17.09
N THR A 5 13.00 -3.05 17.02
CA THR A 5 13.45 -2.38 15.79
C THR A 5 13.84 -3.40 14.73
N ALA A 6 14.54 -4.48 15.10
CA ALA A 6 14.89 -5.54 14.16
C ALA A 6 13.64 -6.16 13.51
N LEU A 7 12.60 -6.44 14.32
CA LEU A 7 11.35 -7.02 13.83
C LEU A 7 10.59 -6.08 12.88
N VAL A 8 10.63 -4.77 13.12
CA VAL A 8 10.02 -3.78 12.21
C VAL A 8 10.72 -3.77 10.86
N HIS A 9 12.06 -3.78 10.85
CA HIS A 9 12.83 -3.86 9.61
C HIS A 9 12.59 -5.17 8.85
N GLU A 10 12.58 -6.31 9.54
CA GLU A 10 12.26 -7.61 8.94
C GLU A 10 10.85 -7.63 8.32
N THR A 11 9.87 -7.06 9.02
CA THR A 11 8.49 -6.96 8.50
C THR A 11 8.43 -6.03 7.29
N ALA A 12 9.18 -4.93 7.30
CA ALA A 12 9.26 -3.97 6.21
C ALA A 12 9.88 -4.59 4.96
N ASP A 13 10.96 -5.36 5.13
CA ASP A 13 11.64 -6.06 4.05
C ASP A 13 10.76 -7.18 3.47
N ALA A 14 10.11 -7.97 4.33
CA ALA A 14 9.16 -9.00 3.89
C ALA A 14 7.95 -8.41 3.14
N LEU A 15 7.44 -7.25 3.58
CA LEU A 15 6.41 -6.53 2.85
C LEU A 15 6.92 -6.04 1.49
N ARG A 16 8.12 -5.47 1.42
CA ARG A 16 8.73 -5.02 0.16
C ARG A 16 8.84 -6.17 -0.83
N ASP A 17 9.34 -7.31 -0.38
CA ASP A 17 9.52 -8.49 -1.23
C ASP A 17 8.18 -9.08 -1.67
N SER A 18 7.20 -9.17 -0.77
CA SER A 18 5.87 -9.65 -1.12
C SER A 18 5.17 -8.73 -2.13
N LEU A 19 5.27 -7.41 -1.96
CA LEU A 19 4.67 -6.43 -2.88
C LEU A 19 5.36 -6.49 -4.24
N ARG A 20 6.71 -6.58 -4.26
CA ARG A 20 7.49 -6.74 -5.49
C ARG A 20 7.16 -8.03 -6.23
N ALA A 21 6.94 -9.14 -5.52
CA ALA A 21 6.53 -10.42 -6.13
C ALA A 21 5.18 -10.33 -6.85
N HIS A 22 4.30 -9.38 -6.45
CA HIS A 22 3.04 -9.08 -7.13
C HIS A 22 3.16 -7.93 -8.15
N GLY A 23 4.39 -7.52 -8.49
CA GLY A 23 4.64 -6.43 -9.45
C GLY A 23 4.22 -5.05 -8.94
N LEU A 24 4.16 -4.86 -7.62
CA LEU A 24 3.93 -3.56 -6.99
C LEU A 24 5.26 -2.93 -6.62
N ASP A 25 5.55 -1.78 -7.21
CA ASP A 25 6.72 -1.01 -6.84
C ASP A 25 6.39 -0.05 -5.69
N VAL A 26 7.21 -0.12 -4.64
CA VAL A 26 7.11 0.69 -3.41
C VAL A 26 8.49 1.25 -3.05
N PRO A 27 9.04 2.15 -3.90
CA PRO A 27 10.41 2.65 -3.73
C PRO A 27 10.54 3.50 -2.46
N GLY A 28 9.45 4.10 -1.99
CA GLY A 28 9.39 4.91 -0.78
C GLY A 28 9.23 4.12 0.52
N LEU A 29 9.27 2.77 0.49
CA LEU A 29 9.07 1.96 1.69
C LEU A 29 10.20 2.19 2.69
N SER A 30 9.86 2.78 3.83
CA SER A 30 10.79 3.15 4.89
C SER A 30 10.28 2.72 6.27
N VAL A 31 11.21 2.57 7.22
CA VAL A 31 10.90 2.36 8.62
C VAL A 31 11.11 3.67 9.36
N GLU A 32 10.07 4.14 10.05
CA GLU A 32 10.12 5.31 10.91
C GLU A 32 9.78 4.89 12.34
N HIS A 33 10.83 4.82 13.18
CA HIS A 33 10.75 4.33 14.56
C HIS A 33 10.18 2.90 14.65
N ASP A 34 8.90 2.78 14.99
CA ASP A 34 8.17 1.51 15.17
C ASP A 34 7.04 1.34 14.13
N SER A 35 7.08 2.13 13.06
CA SER A 35 6.08 2.11 11.98
C SER A 35 6.74 1.95 10.61
N ILE A 36 5.99 1.39 9.68
CA ILE A 36 6.39 1.13 8.30
C ILE A 36 5.59 2.07 7.42
N SER A 37 6.27 2.97 6.72
CA SER A 37 5.67 3.78 5.67
C SER A 37 5.87 3.06 4.33
N LEU A 38 4.82 2.94 3.53
CA LEU A 38 4.94 2.43 2.15
C LEU A 38 5.36 3.54 1.17
N GLY A 39 5.31 4.80 1.62
CA GLY A 39 5.64 5.98 0.83
C GLY A 39 4.59 6.29 -0.24
N ASP A 40 5.06 6.97 -1.28
CA ASP A 40 4.23 7.40 -2.40
C ASP A 40 4.14 6.28 -3.45
N ILE A 41 2.92 5.94 -3.86
CA ILE A 41 2.64 4.98 -4.94
C ILE A 41 1.68 5.59 -5.96
N THR A 42 1.68 5.07 -7.18
CA THR A 42 0.71 5.52 -8.19
C THR A 42 -0.71 5.05 -7.85
N ALA A 43 -1.74 5.72 -8.40
CA ALA A 43 -3.12 5.28 -8.25
C ALA A 43 -3.34 3.85 -8.81
N ALA A 44 -2.62 3.47 -9.85
CA ALA A 44 -2.64 2.11 -10.39
C ALA A 44 -2.06 1.07 -9.41
N THR A 45 -0.94 1.37 -8.76
CA THR A 45 -0.36 0.51 -7.72
C THR A 45 -1.30 0.41 -6.51
N ALA A 46 -1.93 1.51 -6.11
CA ALA A 46 -2.93 1.52 -5.03
C ALA A 46 -4.16 0.66 -5.37
N ASP A 47 -4.64 0.69 -6.62
CA ASP A 47 -5.77 -0.15 -7.05
C ASP A 47 -5.40 -1.63 -7.05
N ARG A 48 -4.22 -1.98 -7.56
CA ARG A 48 -3.73 -3.36 -7.53
C ARG A 48 -3.56 -3.87 -6.10
N LEU A 49 -3.01 -3.05 -5.20
CA LEU A 49 -2.92 -3.40 -3.79
C LEU A 49 -4.30 -3.63 -3.17
N ALA A 50 -5.28 -2.78 -3.47
CA ALA A 50 -6.66 -2.98 -3.01
C ALA A 50 -7.21 -4.34 -3.49
N ARG A 51 -7.00 -4.70 -4.76
CA ARG A 51 -7.43 -6.00 -5.32
C ARG A 51 -6.74 -7.18 -4.67
N LEU A 52 -5.42 -7.11 -4.42
CA LEU A 52 -4.68 -8.16 -3.70
C LEU A 52 -5.24 -8.40 -2.29
N LEU A 53 -5.75 -7.34 -1.66
CA LEU A 53 -6.41 -7.40 -0.34
C LEU A 53 -7.89 -7.80 -0.43
N GLY A 54 -8.37 -8.21 -1.61
CA GLY A 54 -9.74 -8.68 -1.83
C GLY A 54 -10.77 -7.58 -2.13
N ALA A 55 -10.35 -6.36 -2.47
CA ALA A 55 -11.28 -5.34 -2.94
C ALA A 55 -11.94 -5.79 -4.27
N PRO A 56 -13.26 -5.59 -4.44
CA PRO A 56 -13.93 -5.90 -5.70
C PRO A 56 -13.36 -5.05 -6.83
N GLU A 57 -13.30 -5.60 -8.04
CA GLU A 57 -12.84 -4.87 -9.23
C GLU A 57 -13.77 -3.70 -9.57
N PRO A 58 -13.23 -2.59 -10.11
CA PRO A 58 -14.07 -1.53 -10.62
C PRO A 58 -14.86 -2.03 -11.82
N GLN A 59 -16.17 -1.74 -11.86
CA GLN A 59 -17.07 -2.17 -12.94
C GLN A 59 -16.80 -1.49 -14.29
N VAL A 60 -16.01 -0.41 -14.29
CA VAL A 60 -15.66 0.37 -15.48
C VAL A 60 -14.18 0.70 -15.40
N GLU A 61 -13.46 0.43 -16.49
CA GLU A 61 -12.08 0.86 -16.66
C GLU A 61 -12.07 2.38 -16.86
N ARG A 62 -11.44 3.11 -15.93
CA ARG A 62 -11.40 4.57 -15.91
C ARG A 62 -9.97 5.05 -15.77
N ASN A 63 -9.75 6.30 -16.16
CA ASN A 63 -8.47 6.96 -15.91
C ASN A 63 -8.26 7.17 -14.40
N LEU A 64 -7.43 6.33 -13.78
CA LEU A 64 -7.20 6.33 -12.33
C LEU A 64 -6.43 7.56 -11.84
N GLU A 65 -5.86 8.35 -12.76
CA GLU A 65 -5.12 9.58 -12.47
C GLU A 65 -6.06 10.78 -12.27
N GLU A 66 -7.35 10.63 -12.64
CA GLU A 66 -8.36 11.62 -12.35
C GLU A 66 -8.76 11.60 -10.87
N TRP A 67 -8.86 12.78 -10.26
CA TRP A 67 -9.14 12.94 -8.83
C TRP A 67 -10.37 12.17 -8.30
N PRO A 68 -11.53 12.12 -8.99
CA PRO A 68 -12.67 11.32 -8.52
C PRO A 68 -12.38 9.82 -8.47
N GLU A 69 -11.67 9.30 -9.45
CA GLU A 69 -11.27 7.92 -9.62
C GLU A 69 -10.22 7.52 -8.59
N THR A 70 -9.19 8.33 -8.39
CA THR A 70 -8.18 8.06 -7.36
C THR A 70 -8.80 8.03 -5.96
N ARG A 71 -9.74 8.94 -5.65
CA ARG A 71 -10.48 8.89 -4.38
C ARG A 71 -11.27 7.59 -4.21
N GLN A 72 -11.83 7.04 -5.29
CA GLN A 72 -12.50 5.75 -5.22
C GLN A 72 -11.52 4.60 -4.96
N VAL A 73 -10.35 4.64 -5.59
CA VAL A 73 -9.25 3.69 -5.32
C VAL A 73 -8.82 3.77 -3.86
N MET A 74 -8.58 4.97 -3.32
CA MET A 74 -8.20 5.17 -1.92
C MET A 74 -9.25 4.60 -0.96
N ARG A 75 -10.54 4.84 -1.21
CA ARG A 75 -11.62 4.27 -0.39
C ARG A 75 -11.64 2.74 -0.45
N ARG A 76 -11.44 2.15 -1.62
CA ARG A 76 -11.39 0.68 -1.81
C ARG A 76 -10.18 0.09 -1.08
N LEU A 77 -9.01 0.72 -1.22
CA LEU A 77 -7.80 0.33 -0.53
C LEU A 77 -7.96 0.40 0.99
N GLY A 78 -8.44 1.53 1.53
CA GLY A 78 -8.65 1.68 2.97
C GLY A 78 -9.67 0.68 3.53
N ALA A 79 -10.74 0.38 2.78
CA ALA A 79 -11.72 -0.62 3.17
C ALA A 79 -11.13 -2.04 3.18
N ALA A 80 -10.40 -2.43 2.12
CA ALA A 80 -9.77 -3.73 2.02
C ALA A 80 -8.67 -3.92 3.06
N PHE A 81 -7.85 -2.89 3.30
CA PHE A 81 -6.86 -2.86 4.37
C PHE A 81 -7.51 -3.09 5.74
N ARG A 82 -8.60 -2.39 6.04
CA ARG A 82 -9.31 -2.56 7.31
C ARG A 82 -9.83 -3.98 7.50
N VAL A 83 -10.35 -4.60 6.44
CA VAL A 83 -10.79 -6.01 6.49
C VAL A 83 -9.59 -6.95 6.69
N ALA A 84 -8.54 -6.79 5.89
CA ALA A 84 -7.33 -7.60 5.92
C ALA A 84 -6.59 -7.53 7.28
N THR A 85 -6.60 -6.37 7.92
CA THR A 85 -5.94 -6.14 9.21
C THR A 85 -6.85 -6.33 10.42
N GLY A 86 -8.11 -6.72 10.22
CA GLY A 86 -9.06 -6.94 11.33
C GLY A 86 -9.47 -5.66 12.07
N GLY A 87 -9.49 -4.51 11.37
CA GLY A 87 -9.91 -3.22 11.91
C GLY A 87 -8.86 -2.11 11.87
N GLY A 88 -7.66 -2.40 11.35
CA GLY A 88 -6.60 -1.40 11.19
C GLY A 88 -7.01 -0.24 10.27
N PHE A 89 -6.35 0.90 10.47
CA PHE A 89 -6.58 2.10 9.68
C PHE A 89 -5.34 2.46 8.88
N LEU A 90 -5.56 2.87 7.63
CA LEU A 90 -4.50 3.33 6.74
C LEU A 90 -4.83 4.77 6.35
N ASP A 91 -3.97 5.70 6.78
CA ASP A 91 -4.03 7.08 6.33
C ASP A 91 -3.64 7.12 4.85
N LEU A 92 -4.49 7.74 4.03
CA LEU A 92 -4.27 7.87 2.59
C LEU A 92 -4.40 9.34 2.22
N TYR A 93 -3.38 9.85 1.57
CA TYR A 93 -3.38 11.21 1.03
C TYR A 93 -3.11 11.16 -0.47
N PHE A 94 -3.83 11.96 -1.25
CA PHE A 94 -3.58 12.07 -2.68
C PHE A 94 -2.86 13.38 -2.97
N HIS A 95 -1.68 13.25 -3.55
CA HIS A 95 -0.92 14.35 -4.12
C HIS A 95 -1.28 14.44 -5.60
N PRO A 96 -2.03 15.47 -6.04
CA PRO A 96 -2.32 15.65 -7.46
C PRO A 96 -1.04 15.94 -8.24
N ASP A 97 -1.08 15.67 -9.54
CA ASP A 97 -0.02 16.06 -10.46
C ASP A 97 0.31 17.55 -10.26
N CYS A 98 1.60 17.81 -10.09
CA CYS A 98 2.12 19.15 -9.92
C CYS A 98 3.08 19.48 -11.06
N VAL A 99 2.55 20.19 -12.06
CA VAL A 99 3.31 20.77 -13.18
C VAL A 99 4.51 21.60 -12.72
N ARG A 100 4.44 22.22 -11.52
CA ARG A 100 5.56 23.00 -10.97
C ARG A 100 6.66 22.15 -10.34
N CYS A 101 6.35 20.91 -9.96
CA CYS A 101 7.27 20.00 -9.29
C CYS A 101 7.67 18.81 -10.17
N ASP A 102 7.11 18.69 -11.38
CA ASP A 102 7.33 17.59 -12.33
C ASP A 102 7.11 16.23 -11.67
N ARG A 103 6.00 16.11 -10.93
CA ARG A 103 5.61 14.87 -10.24
C ARG A 103 4.23 14.44 -10.67
N ASP A 104 4.15 13.20 -11.13
CA ASP A 104 2.89 12.52 -11.40
C ASP A 104 2.00 12.46 -10.15
N ALA A 105 0.70 12.28 -10.39
CA ALA A 105 -0.27 12.08 -9.33
C ALA A 105 0.04 10.80 -8.52
N VAL A 106 0.21 10.95 -7.20
CA VAL A 106 0.55 9.83 -6.30
C VAL A 106 -0.39 9.76 -5.10
N VAL A 107 -0.54 8.56 -4.58
CA VAL A 107 -1.19 8.25 -3.31
C VAL A 107 -0.09 8.00 -2.28
N ALA A 108 0.02 8.88 -1.29
CA ALA A 108 0.87 8.69 -0.13
C ALA A 108 0.15 7.82 0.89
N LEU A 109 0.83 6.77 1.35
CA LEU A 109 0.36 5.88 2.41
C LEU A 109 1.02 6.29 3.72
N GLY A 110 0.20 6.59 4.72
CA GLY A 110 0.67 6.92 6.05
C GLY A 110 1.34 5.74 6.75
N PRO A 111 2.05 6.01 7.85
CA PRO A 111 2.78 5.00 8.60
C PRO A 111 1.85 3.94 9.19
N ILE A 112 2.20 2.68 8.97
CA ILE A 112 1.49 1.50 9.46
C ILE A 112 2.22 0.97 10.69
N LYS A 113 1.52 0.76 11.80
CA LYS A 113 2.11 0.16 13.00
C LYS A 113 2.49 -1.29 12.75
N LEU A 114 3.55 -1.75 13.40
CA LEU A 114 4.05 -3.13 13.27
C LEU A 114 2.95 -4.23 13.31
N PRO A 115 1.99 -4.23 14.26
CA PRO A 115 0.97 -5.28 14.30
C PRO A 115 0.08 -5.30 13.05
N ASP A 116 -0.25 -4.13 12.51
CA ASP A 116 -1.08 -4.02 11.31
C ASP A 116 -0.28 -4.37 10.05
N ALA A 117 1.02 -4.05 10.02
CA ALA A 117 1.93 -4.45 8.96
C ALA A 117 2.11 -5.98 8.90
N GLN A 118 2.20 -6.65 10.05
CA GLN A 118 2.27 -8.12 10.13
C GLN A 118 0.96 -8.78 9.69
N ARG A 119 -0.19 -8.20 10.07
CA ARG A 119 -1.51 -8.68 9.59
C ARG A 119 -1.66 -8.45 8.09
N LEU A 120 -1.22 -7.30 7.59
CA LEU A 120 -1.19 -7.00 6.16
C LEU A 120 -0.37 -8.04 5.41
N LEU A 121 0.86 -8.31 5.86
CA LEU A 121 1.73 -9.33 5.27
C LEU A 121 1.10 -10.71 5.26
N SER A 122 0.37 -11.07 6.33
CA SER A 122 -0.34 -12.35 6.43
C SER A 122 -1.58 -12.44 5.54
N ALA A 123 -2.20 -11.30 5.23
CA ALA A 123 -3.38 -11.20 4.37
C ALA A 123 -3.04 -11.14 2.88
N LEU A 124 -1.80 -10.75 2.54
CA LEU A 124 -1.34 -10.80 1.15
C LEU A 124 -1.32 -12.25 0.67
N PRO A 125 -1.84 -12.53 -0.52
CA PRO A 125 -1.69 -13.86 -1.11
C PRO A 125 -0.21 -14.16 -1.24
N LYS A 126 0.20 -15.40 -0.92
CA LYS A 126 1.55 -15.86 -1.22
C LYS A 126 1.77 -15.62 -2.71
N GLY A 127 2.87 -14.95 -3.06
CA GLY A 127 3.21 -14.62 -4.44
C GLY A 127 3.08 -15.84 -5.37
N PRO A 128 2.88 -15.64 -6.68
CA PRO A 128 2.76 -16.75 -7.61
C PRO A 128 3.95 -17.68 -7.39
N GLN A 129 3.69 -18.88 -6.86
CA GLN A 129 4.68 -19.92 -6.81
C GLN A 129 4.88 -20.32 -8.26
N GLU A 130 5.98 -19.92 -8.87
CA GLU A 130 6.41 -20.56 -10.11
C GLU A 130 6.55 -22.07 -9.83
N PRO A 131 5.92 -22.93 -10.64
CA PRO A 131 5.95 -24.38 -10.49
C PRO A 131 7.34 -24.99 -10.73
#